data_AF-B6AFV1-F1
#
_entry.id   AF-B6AFV1-F1
#
_cell.length_a   1.000
_cell.length_b   1.000
_cell.length_c   1.000
_cell.angle_alpha   90.00
_cell.angle_beta   90.00
_cell.angle_gamma   90.00
#
_symmetry.space_group_name_H-M   'P 1'
#
loop_
_entity.id
_entity.type
_entity.pdbx_description
1 polymer ?
#
loop_
_entity_poly.entity_id
_entity_poly.type
_entity_poly.pdbx_seq_one_letter_code
_entity_poly.pdbx_strand_id
1 'polypeptide(L)'
;MSIGDRRTILTLGTVGLILGSIWYLTAEKRKNIKKSSVWTNEKVKDILKDVANNLHPLMMDLAHLASTIGKSTTEKGEPLKPEHIETLVTQGSFYNKLLIAQKKVYESWSIDEDTLEELIRTMSEEDNEIALLNTGINQMYQDAIKGIMPILPYYTSQDSLSKIFPSLNKDGILDILKKLNIEKEQRFKAVMDDIGDPLQHTVNHPVAGILPSDHLAKQLQEANDQSEEVVLGTDVEFRRVFSHALALYSRDENFLKERQRIEQDHSNKIVNIIMDAKK
;
A
#
# COMPACT_ATOMS: atom_id res chain seq x y z
N MET A 1 40.01 4.55 -30.95
CA MET A 1 38.70 5.21 -30.99
C MET A 1 37.68 4.17 -31.42
N SER A 2 36.96 3.58 -30.47
CA SER A 2 35.88 2.63 -30.74
C SER A 2 34.81 2.73 -29.67
N ILE A 3 33.59 2.59 -30.13
CA ILE A 3 32.33 2.40 -29.43
C ILE A 3 32.42 1.10 -28.60
N GLY A 4 32.19 1.22 -27.30
CA GLY A 4 32.18 0.11 -26.33
C GLY A 4 32.24 0.68 -24.92
N ASP A 5 31.35 0.23 -24.03
CA ASP A 5 31.28 0.56 -22.58
C ASP A 5 30.64 1.87 -22.14
N ARG A 6 29.33 1.99 -22.38
CA ARG A 6 28.41 2.85 -21.58
C ARG A 6 27.16 2.08 -21.12
N ARG A 7 27.35 0.93 -20.48
CA ARG A 7 26.27 0.18 -19.80
C ARG A 7 26.77 -0.39 -18.47
N THR A 8 27.01 0.42 -17.44
CA THR A 8 27.24 -0.08 -16.06
C THR A 8 27.27 0.98 -14.95
N ILE A 9 26.55 2.11 -15.01
CA ILE A 9 26.35 2.98 -13.84
C ILE A 9 24.95 3.58 -13.87
N LEU A 10 23.94 2.78 -13.54
CA LEU A 10 22.53 3.20 -13.46
C LEU A 10 21.82 2.56 -12.25
N THR A 11 22.57 2.24 -11.19
CA THR A 11 22.13 1.38 -10.07
C THR A 11 22.27 2.00 -8.67
N LEU A 12 22.31 3.33 -8.52
CA LEU A 12 22.50 3.98 -7.20
C LEU A 12 21.59 5.21 -6.94
N GLY A 13 20.43 5.30 -7.58
CA GLY A 13 19.69 6.57 -7.66
C GLY A 13 18.17 6.54 -7.41
N THR A 14 17.64 5.66 -6.55
CA THR A 14 16.17 5.60 -6.32
C THR A 14 15.75 5.36 -4.85
N VAL A 15 16.58 5.74 -3.87
CA VAL A 15 16.09 6.17 -2.53
C VAL A 15 15.70 7.67 -2.58
N GLY A 16 16.29 8.40 -3.53
CA GLY A 16 16.13 9.84 -3.71
C GLY A 16 14.76 10.33 -4.19
N LEU A 17 13.71 9.52 -4.20
CA LEU A 17 12.37 9.96 -4.63
C LEU A 17 11.24 9.68 -3.62
N ILE A 18 11.55 9.10 -2.45
CA ILE A 18 10.60 9.07 -1.32
C ILE A 18 11.25 9.74 -0.10
N LEU A 19 12.56 9.54 0.07
CA LEU A 19 13.41 10.37 0.94
C LEU A 19 13.94 11.59 0.16
N GLY A 20 14.40 11.42 -1.08
CA GLY A 20 14.93 12.57 -1.84
C GLY A 20 13.91 13.45 -2.58
N SER A 21 12.63 13.06 -2.69
CA SER A 21 11.57 13.98 -3.14
C SER A 21 11.25 15.04 -2.09
N ILE A 22 11.55 14.76 -0.82
CA ILE A 22 11.51 15.72 0.29
C ILE A 22 12.74 16.63 0.22
N TRP A 23 13.92 16.05 -0.08
CA TRP A 23 15.20 16.76 -0.24
C TRP A 23 15.15 17.94 -1.23
N TYR A 24 14.47 17.81 -2.37
CA TYR A 24 14.42 18.91 -3.36
C TYR A 24 13.64 20.14 -2.88
N LEU A 25 12.74 20.00 -1.89
CA LEU A 25 11.90 21.10 -1.38
C LEU A 25 12.34 21.67 -0.02
N THR A 26 13.25 21.00 0.72
CA THR A 26 13.63 21.39 2.09
C THR A 26 15.13 21.68 2.30
N ALA A 27 15.95 21.68 1.23
CA ALA A 27 17.42 21.79 1.25
C ALA A 27 18.05 23.01 1.97
N GLU A 28 17.26 23.95 2.51
CA GLU A 28 17.76 25.18 3.13
C GLU A 28 18.01 25.13 4.65
N LYS A 29 17.78 24.01 5.35
CA LYS A 29 17.96 23.98 6.82
C LYS A 29 18.82 22.85 7.34
N ARG A 30 20.10 22.86 6.94
CA ARG A 30 21.15 22.08 7.61
C ARG A 30 21.41 22.63 9.01
N LYS A 31 20.91 21.98 10.04
CA LYS A 31 21.33 22.23 11.43
C LYS A 31 22.30 21.13 11.87
N ASN A 32 23.41 21.54 12.48
CA ASN A 32 24.39 20.65 13.07
C ASN A 32 23.73 19.70 14.09
N ILE A 33 23.77 18.41 13.78
CA ILE A 33 23.23 17.32 14.61
C ILE A 33 24.11 17.16 15.87
N LYS A 34 23.46 17.10 17.04
CA LYS A 34 24.10 16.72 18.29
C LYS A 34 24.29 15.20 18.31
N LYS A 35 25.54 14.74 18.32
CA LYS A 35 25.93 13.33 18.57
C LYS A 35 25.39 12.88 19.92
N SER A 36 24.31 12.09 19.93
CA SER A 36 23.73 11.55 21.16
C SER A 36 22.92 10.27 20.92
N SER A 37 23.58 9.22 20.41
CA SER A 37 23.39 7.81 20.82
C SER A 37 24.37 6.94 20.02
N VAL A 38 24.85 5.84 20.59
CA VAL A 38 25.57 4.83 19.80
C VAL A 38 24.50 4.10 18.96
N TRP A 39 24.49 4.42 17.66
CA TRP A 39 23.68 3.72 16.67
C TRP A 39 24.34 2.38 16.33
N THR A 40 23.53 1.32 16.28
CA THR A 40 23.95 -0.05 16.00
C THR A 40 23.19 -0.57 14.79
N ASN A 41 23.76 -1.51 14.04
CA ASN A 41 23.10 -2.09 12.87
C ASN A 41 21.67 -2.56 13.18
N GLU A 42 21.48 -3.26 14.31
CA GLU A 42 20.16 -3.76 14.73
C GLU A 42 19.12 -2.65 14.91
N LYS A 43 19.51 -1.51 15.49
CA LYS A 43 18.60 -0.35 15.62
C LYS A 43 18.22 0.22 14.26
N VAL A 44 19.16 0.29 13.32
CA VAL A 44 18.88 0.78 11.97
C VAL A 44 17.95 -0.20 11.23
N LYS A 45 18.15 -1.51 11.39
CA LYS A 45 17.23 -2.54 10.85
C LYS A 45 15.83 -2.40 11.42
N ASP A 46 15.70 -2.20 12.73
CA ASP A 46 14.40 -2.01 13.39
C ASP A 46 13.69 -0.74 12.92
N ILE A 47 14.43 0.38 12.77
CA ILE A 47 13.89 1.60 12.18
C ILE A 47 13.40 1.35 10.75
N LEU A 48 14.18 0.67 9.91
CA LEU A 48 13.78 0.35 8.53
C LEU A 48 12.54 -0.57 8.48
N LYS A 49 12.45 -1.55 9.39
CA LYS A 49 11.25 -2.39 9.53
C LYS A 49 10.04 -1.54 9.92
N ASP A 50 10.20 -0.60 10.85
CA ASP A 50 9.14 0.33 11.24
C ASP A 50 8.71 1.28 10.13
N VAL A 51 9.66 1.79 9.33
CA VAL A 51 9.36 2.54 8.11
C VAL A 51 8.51 1.70 7.16
N ALA A 52 8.97 0.48 6.84
CA ALA A 52 8.22 -0.44 5.96
C ALA A 52 6.82 -0.74 6.51
N ASN A 53 6.70 -1.00 7.82
CA ASN A 53 5.46 -1.27 8.53
C ASN A 53 4.44 -0.13 8.45
N ASN A 54 4.89 1.12 8.56
CA ASN A 54 4.00 2.29 8.52
C ASN A 54 3.65 2.68 7.08
N LEU A 55 4.52 2.42 6.11
CA LEU A 55 4.28 2.73 4.71
C LEU A 55 3.48 1.65 3.98
N HIS A 56 3.57 0.37 4.40
CA HIS A 56 2.95 -0.76 3.70
C HIS A 56 1.44 -0.60 3.46
N PRO A 57 0.60 -0.23 4.44
CA PRO A 57 -0.84 -0.05 4.19
C PRO A 57 -1.13 1.04 3.17
N LEU A 58 -0.41 2.15 3.24
CA LEU A 58 -0.54 3.24 2.26
C LEU A 58 -0.17 2.73 0.87
N MET A 59 0.97 2.05 0.73
CA MET A 59 1.42 1.52 -0.55
C MET A 59 0.48 0.45 -1.12
N MET A 60 -0.22 -0.32 -0.27
CA MET A 60 -1.30 -1.21 -0.71
C MET A 60 -2.48 -0.44 -1.30
N ASP A 61 -2.91 0.65 -0.66
CA ASP A 61 -3.98 1.52 -1.18
C ASP A 61 -3.58 2.15 -2.52
N LEU A 62 -2.32 2.61 -2.63
CA LEU A 62 -1.79 3.15 -3.88
C LEU A 62 -1.74 2.09 -4.97
N ALA A 63 -1.31 0.87 -4.66
CA ALA A 63 -1.33 -0.23 -5.62
C ALA A 63 -2.74 -0.50 -6.14
N HIS A 64 -3.74 -0.48 -5.25
CA HIS A 64 -5.14 -0.66 -5.64
C HIS A 64 -5.64 0.48 -6.55
N LEU A 65 -5.35 1.72 -6.17
CA LEU A 65 -5.70 2.91 -6.96
C LEU A 65 -5.03 2.86 -8.33
N ALA A 66 -3.73 2.64 -8.37
CA ALA A 66 -2.94 2.57 -9.60
C ALA A 66 -3.40 1.42 -10.52
N SER A 67 -3.77 0.27 -9.96
CA SER A 67 -4.34 -0.84 -10.73
C SER A 67 -5.69 -0.48 -11.36
N THR A 68 -6.54 0.23 -10.62
CA THR A 68 -7.87 0.67 -11.11
C THR A 68 -7.74 1.75 -12.19
N ILE A 69 -6.84 2.71 -11.99
CA ILE A 69 -6.57 3.78 -12.96
C ILE A 69 -5.86 3.21 -14.19
N GLY A 70 -4.94 2.26 -14.04
CA GLY A 70 -4.24 1.61 -15.15
C GLY A 70 -5.17 0.80 -16.07
N LYS A 71 -6.33 0.35 -15.55
CA LYS A 71 -7.41 -0.24 -16.35
C LYS A 71 -8.29 0.82 -17.05
N SER A 72 -8.17 2.08 -16.67
CA SER A 72 -8.93 3.20 -17.23
C SER A 72 -8.16 3.83 -18.40
N THR A 73 -8.91 4.28 -19.41
CA THR A 73 -8.35 4.96 -20.59
C THR A 73 -8.51 6.47 -20.49
N THR A 74 -7.58 7.22 -21.08
CA THR A 74 -7.73 8.66 -21.32
C THR A 74 -8.95 8.95 -22.20
N GLU A 75 -9.35 10.22 -22.31
CA GLU A 75 -10.39 10.68 -23.26
C GLU A 75 -10.09 10.28 -24.72
N LYS A 76 -8.84 9.95 -25.03
CA LYS A 76 -8.37 9.49 -26.34
C LYS A 76 -8.28 7.95 -26.46
N GLY A 77 -8.70 7.21 -25.44
CA GLY A 77 -8.68 5.74 -25.43
C GLY A 77 -7.31 5.12 -25.07
N GLU A 78 -6.29 5.93 -24.72
CA GLU A 78 -4.97 5.40 -24.36
C GLU A 78 -4.93 4.97 -22.89
N PRO A 79 -4.26 3.85 -22.51
CA PRO A 79 -4.05 3.47 -21.13
C PRO A 79 -3.30 4.56 -20.35
N LEU A 80 -3.74 4.84 -19.13
CA LEU A 80 -3.03 5.76 -18.25
C LEU A 80 -1.65 5.21 -17.90
N LYS A 81 -0.61 5.98 -18.18
CA LYS A 81 0.78 5.59 -17.91
C LYS A 81 1.15 5.81 -16.44
N PRO A 82 2.12 5.06 -15.87
CA PRO A 82 2.54 5.19 -14.47
C PRO A 82 2.92 6.62 -14.04
N GLU A 83 3.43 7.44 -14.95
CA GLU A 83 3.81 8.84 -14.66
C GLU A 83 2.60 9.72 -14.28
N HIS A 84 1.40 9.35 -14.74
CA HIS A 84 0.15 10.02 -14.34
C HIS A 84 -0.23 9.66 -12.90
N ILE A 85 0.01 8.42 -12.48
CA ILE A 85 -0.20 7.98 -11.10
C ILE A 85 0.78 8.70 -10.18
N GLU A 86 2.04 8.80 -10.57
CA GLU A 86 3.06 9.53 -9.81
C GLU A 86 2.68 11.02 -9.64
N THR A 87 2.13 11.63 -10.69
CA THR A 87 1.60 13.00 -10.63
C THR A 87 0.40 13.10 -9.67
N LEU A 88 -0.53 12.14 -9.71
CA LEU A 88 -1.68 12.10 -8.78
C LEU A 88 -1.25 11.88 -7.33
N VAL A 89 -0.21 11.08 -7.11
CA VAL A 89 0.37 10.84 -5.78
C VAL A 89 0.98 12.14 -5.24
N THR A 90 1.83 12.79 -6.04
CA THR A 90 2.60 13.98 -5.64
C THR A 90 1.74 15.24 -5.50
N GLN A 91 0.70 15.39 -6.32
CA GLN A 91 -0.24 16.51 -6.25
C GLN A 91 -1.44 16.25 -5.32
N GLY A 92 -1.62 15.00 -4.88
CA GLY A 92 -2.74 14.56 -4.07
C GLY A 92 -2.47 14.50 -2.57
N SER A 93 -3.51 14.17 -1.81
CA SER A 93 -3.42 13.96 -0.35
C SER A 93 -2.59 12.72 0.02
N PHE A 94 -2.28 11.85 -0.94
CA PHE A 94 -1.53 10.62 -0.72
C PHE A 94 -0.06 10.89 -0.34
N TYR A 95 0.61 11.85 -1.00
CA TYR A 95 1.95 12.27 -0.59
C TYR A 95 1.99 12.75 0.86
N ASN A 96 1.03 13.57 1.28
CA ASN A 96 0.94 14.01 2.67
C ASN A 96 0.76 12.84 3.65
N LYS A 97 -0.01 11.80 3.30
CA LYS A 97 -0.13 10.59 4.12
C LYS A 97 1.20 9.86 4.29
N LEU A 98 1.98 9.73 3.21
CA LEU A 98 3.32 9.13 3.26
C LEU A 98 4.25 9.93 4.18
N LEU A 99 4.27 11.26 4.06
CA LEU A 99 5.08 12.14 4.92
C LEU A 99 4.70 12.01 6.40
N ILE A 100 3.41 11.98 6.71
CA ILE A 100 2.93 11.83 8.09
C ILE A 100 3.35 10.47 8.66
N ALA A 101 3.21 9.39 7.88
CA ALA A 101 3.60 8.05 8.31
C ALA A 101 5.11 7.94 8.58
N GLN A 102 5.93 8.53 7.72
CA GLN A 102 7.38 8.56 7.88
C GLN A 102 7.81 9.41 9.09
N LYS A 103 7.24 10.61 9.24
CA LYS A 103 7.51 11.51 10.37
C LYS A 103 7.20 10.85 11.70
N LYS A 104 6.13 10.06 11.78
CA LYS A 104 5.76 9.30 12.97
C LYS A 104 6.87 8.33 13.41
N VAL A 105 7.55 7.68 12.47
CA VAL A 105 8.69 6.79 12.77
C VAL A 105 9.89 7.59 13.27
N TYR A 106 10.19 8.73 12.64
CA TYR A 106 11.27 9.62 13.07
C TYR A 106 11.06 10.12 14.50
N GLU A 107 9.83 10.52 14.82
CA GLU A 107 9.44 10.95 16.15
C GLU A 107 9.55 9.80 17.17
N SER A 108 9.11 8.58 16.84
CA SER A 108 9.19 7.44 17.77
C SER A 108 10.62 7.01 18.09
N TRP A 109 11.53 7.16 17.13
CA TRP A 109 12.94 6.81 17.28
C TRP A 109 13.84 7.99 17.67
N SER A 110 13.27 9.19 17.82
CA SER A 110 14.02 10.42 18.12
C SER A 110 15.21 10.64 17.17
N ILE A 111 15.00 10.35 15.89
CA ILE A 111 16.00 10.45 14.82
C ILE A 111 15.51 11.42 13.76
N ASP A 112 16.38 12.29 13.26
CA ASP A 112 16.07 13.11 12.09
C ASP A 112 16.39 12.37 10.78
N GLU A 113 15.75 12.83 9.70
CA GLU A 113 15.85 12.23 8.37
C GLU A 113 17.30 12.16 7.85
N ASP A 114 18.04 13.26 7.96
CA ASP A 114 19.43 13.37 7.52
C ASP A 114 20.34 12.35 8.25
N THR A 115 20.14 12.20 9.57
CA THR A 115 20.88 11.23 10.37
C THR A 115 20.57 9.80 9.95
N LEU A 116 19.31 9.46 9.72
CA LEU A 116 18.92 8.11 9.28
C LEU A 116 19.51 7.79 7.90
N GLU A 117 19.46 8.74 6.96
CA GLU A 117 20.03 8.56 5.62
C GLU A 117 21.54 8.28 5.68
N GLU A 118 22.29 9.06 6.47
CA GLU A 118 23.73 8.86 6.65
C GLU A 118 24.04 7.48 7.27
N LEU A 119 23.25 7.05 8.26
CA LEU A 119 23.39 5.73 8.87
C LEU A 119 23.10 4.60 7.87
N ILE A 120 22.03 4.70 7.09
CA ILE A 120 21.71 3.71 6.06
C ILE A 120 22.86 3.64 5.06
N ARG A 121 23.33 4.79 4.55
CA ARG A 121 24.43 4.84 3.57
C ARG A 121 25.67 4.15 4.11
N THR A 122 26.15 4.57 5.28
CA THR A 122 27.39 4.06 5.86
C THR A 122 27.29 2.60 6.29
N MET A 123 26.20 2.21 6.95
CA MET A 123 26.06 0.85 7.48
C MET A 123 25.67 -0.18 6.42
N SER A 124 25.07 0.23 5.29
CA SER A 124 24.75 -0.68 4.19
C SER A 124 25.96 -1.24 3.46
N GLU A 125 27.13 -0.61 3.58
CA GLU A 125 28.39 -1.09 3.01
C GLU A 125 28.90 -2.33 3.75
N GLU A 126 28.58 -2.45 5.05
CA GLU A 126 29.06 -3.51 5.94
C GLU A 126 27.97 -4.54 6.29
N ASP A 127 26.68 -4.14 6.26
CA ASP A 127 25.54 -4.99 6.61
C ASP A 127 24.56 -5.14 5.43
N ASN A 128 24.61 -6.32 4.80
CA ASN A 128 23.77 -6.63 3.65
C ASN A 128 22.26 -6.63 3.98
N GLU A 129 21.86 -6.89 5.23
CA GLU A 129 20.45 -6.85 5.59
C GLU A 129 19.91 -5.42 5.57
N ILE A 130 20.71 -4.43 6.01
CA ILE A 130 20.37 -3.01 5.92
C ILE A 130 20.20 -2.60 4.44
N ALA A 131 21.12 -3.03 3.58
CA ALA A 131 21.04 -2.79 2.14
C ALA A 131 19.76 -3.40 1.51
N LEU A 132 19.42 -4.64 1.88
CA LEU A 132 18.23 -5.33 1.39
C LEU A 132 16.93 -4.69 1.90
N LEU A 133 16.87 -4.30 3.17
CA LEU A 133 15.71 -3.61 3.75
C LEU A 133 15.45 -2.29 3.02
N ASN A 134 16.50 -1.47 2.85
CA ASN A 134 16.39 -0.19 2.14
C ASN A 134 15.93 -0.40 0.68
N THR A 135 16.54 -1.35 -0.03
CA THR A 135 16.16 -1.68 -1.41
C THR A 135 14.72 -2.17 -1.50
N GLY A 136 14.30 -3.01 -0.54
CA GLY A 136 12.95 -3.57 -0.53
C GLY A 136 11.87 -2.52 -0.21
N ILE A 137 12.14 -1.52 0.64
CA ILE A 137 11.23 -0.38 0.83
C ILE A 137 11.03 0.40 -0.48
N ASN A 138 12.10 0.63 -1.24
CA ASN A 138 11.96 1.26 -2.56
C ASN A 138 11.15 0.38 -3.52
N GLN A 139 11.38 -0.93 -3.51
CA GLN A 139 10.63 -1.86 -4.34
C GLN A 139 9.12 -1.84 -3.99
N MET A 140 8.76 -1.73 -2.71
CA MET A 140 7.36 -1.60 -2.30
C MET A 140 6.67 -0.40 -2.97
N TYR A 141 7.33 0.77 -2.99
CA TYR A 141 6.80 1.94 -3.66
C TYR A 141 6.70 1.75 -5.18
N GLN A 142 7.75 1.20 -5.79
CA GLN A 142 7.80 0.97 -7.23
C GLN A 142 6.73 -0.05 -7.68
N ASP A 143 6.44 -1.04 -6.85
CA ASP A 143 5.32 -1.95 -7.08
C ASP A 143 3.99 -1.19 -6.98
N ALA A 144 3.81 -0.37 -5.94
CA ALA A 144 2.58 0.38 -5.72
C ALA A 144 2.23 1.32 -6.89
N ILE A 145 3.17 2.11 -7.40
CA ILE A 145 2.92 3.01 -8.55
C ILE A 145 2.60 2.24 -9.84
N LYS A 146 3.02 0.96 -9.94
CA LYS A 146 2.72 0.08 -11.07
C LYS A 146 1.39 -0.68 -10.90
N GLY A 147 0.66 -0.43 -9.81
CA GLY A 147 -0.56 -1.16 -9.50
C GLY A 147 -0.33 -2.59 -9.03
N ILE A 148 0.88 -2.89 -8.56
CA ILE A 148 1.29 -4.18 -8.05
C ILE A 148 1.32 -4.11 -6.52
N MET A 149 0.73 -5.08 -5.83
CA MET A 149 0.71 -5.03 -4.37
C MET A 149 2.11 -5.21 -3.77
N PRO A 150 2.56 -4.29 -2.90
CA PRO A 150 3.88 -4.33 -2.28
C PRO A 150 4.04 -5.49 -1.29
N ILE A 151 5.25 -6.05 -1.27
CA ILE A 151 5.69 -7.09 -0.33
C ILE A 151 6.61 -6.47 0.73
N LEU A 152 6.41 -6.81 2.00
CA LEU A 152 7.31 -6.40 3.08
C LEU A 152 8.72 -6.97 2.86
N PRO A 153 9.77 -6.17 3.07
CA PRO A 153 11.13 -6.49 2.64
C PRO A 153 11.82 -7.56 3.49
N TYR A 154 11.27 -7.89 4.66
CA TYR A 154 11.76 -8.94 5.58
C TYR A 154 10.91 -10.22 5.57
N TYR A 155 9.83 -10.27 4.78
CA TYR A 155 9.02 -11.47 4.57
C TYR A 155 9.03 -11.87 3.08
N THR A 156 10.20 -12.05 2.49
CA THR A 156 10.32 -12.20 1.03
C THR A 156 10.00 -13.61 0.50
N SER A 157 9.84 -14.61 1.37
CA SER A 157 9.61 -16.01 0.95
C SER A 157 8.35 -16.64 1.56
N GLN A 158 7.68 -17.48 0.75
CA GLN A 158 6.48 -18.22 1.17
C GLN A 158 6.80 -19.22 2.30
N ASP A 159 8.01 -19.78 2.29
CA ASP A 159 8.47 -20.73 3.30
C ASP A 159 8.69 -20.06 4.66
N SER A 160 9.19 -18.82 4.68
CA SER A 160 9.32 -18.04 5.92
C SER A 160 7.95 -17.71 6.50
N LEU A 161 7.02 -17.25 5.64
CA LEU A 161 5.69 -16.85 6.07
C LEU A 161 4.89 -18.03 6.64
N SER A 162 4.84 -19.16 5.92
CA SER A 162 4.09 -20.35 6.35
C SER A 162 4.62 -21.00 7.62
N LYS A 163 5.91 -20.82 7.95
CA LYS A 163 6.48 -21.28 9.23
C LYS A 163 6.03 -20.43 10.42
N ILE A 164 5.97 -19.11 10.24
CA ILE A 164 5.61 -18.17 11.31
C ILE A 164 4.08 -18.09 11.46
N PHE A 165 3.36 -18.16 10.35
CA PHE A 165 1.90 -18.07 10.28
C PHE A 165 1.32 -19.21 9.43
N PRO A 166 1.19 -20.43 10.00
CA PRO A 166 0.73 -21.61 9.24
C PRO A 166 -0.66 -21.46 8.61
N SER A 167 -1.53 -20.66 9.22
CA SER A 167 -2.88 -20.36 8.72
C SER A 167 -2.87 -19.42 7.51
N LEU A 168 -1.81 -18.64 7.30
CA LEU A 168 -1.66 -17.71 6.18
C LEU A 168 -0.97 -18.39 4.99
N ASN A 169 -1.46 -19.58 4.62
CA ASN A 169 -1.11 -20.25 3.37
C ASN A 169 -2.12 -19.86 2.26
N LYS A 170 -1.88 -20.30 1.01
CA LYS A 170 -2.75 -19.97 -0.15
C LYS A 170 -4.23 -20.22 0.14
N ASP A 171 -4.60 -21.43 0.58
CA ASP A 171 -6.00 -21.77 0.83
C ASP A 171 -6.58 -20.99 2.01
N GLY A 172 -5.81 -20.79 3.06
CA GLY A 172 -6.21 -20.00 4.23
C GLY A 172 -6.49 -18.54 3.89
N ILE A 173 -5.65 -17.91 3.06
CA ILE A 173 -5.89 -16.54 2.58
C ILE A 173 -7.16 -16.48 1.73
N LEU A 174 -7.38 -17.44 0.83
CA LEU A 174 -8.61 -17.47 0.01
C LEU A 174 -9.87 -17.67 0.87
N ASP A 175 -9.80 -18.48 1.93
CA ASP A 175 -10.90 -18.67 2.88
C ASP A 175 -11.20 -17.39 3.66
N ILE A 176 -10.17 -16.68 4.14
CA ILE A 176 -10.33 -15.38 4.81
C ILE A 176 -10.98 -14.37 3.86
N LEU A 177 -10.55 -14.30 2.59
CA LEU A 177 -11.17 -13.41 1.59
C LEU A 177 -12.65 -13.73 1.37
N LYS A 178 -13.02 -15.02 1.30
CA LYS A 178 -14.43 -15.44 1.16
C LYS A 178 -15.25 -15.02 2.37
N LYS A 179 -14.76 -15.25 3.59
CA LYS A 179 -15.41 -14.81 4.84
C LYS A 179 -15.57 -13.30 4.87
N LEU A 180 -14.52 -12.57 4.52
CA LEU A 180 -14.55 -11.11 4.46
C LEU A 180 -15.60 -10.61 3.47
N ASN A 181 -15.68 -11.20 2.27
CA ASN A 181 -16.68 -10.83 1.27
C ASN A 181 -18.10 -11.12 1.74
N ILE A 182 -18.34 -12.24 2.43
CA ILE A 182 -19.64 -12.58 3.01
C ILE A 182 -20.04 -11.54 4.07
N GLU A 183 -19.14 -11.15 4.97
CA GLU A 183 -19.44 -10.13 5.97
C GLU A 183 -19.66 -8.74 5.36
N LYS A 184 -18.86 -8.37 4.35
CA LYS A 184 -19.04 -7.14 3.58
C LYS A 184 -20.40 -7.14 2.87
N GLU A 185 -20.81 -8.24 2.25
CA GLU A 185 -22.12 -8.39 1.60
C GLU A 185 -23.27 -8.20 2.60
N GLN A 186 -23.21 -8.83 3.77
CA GLN A 186 -24.25 -8.73 4.80
C GLN A 186 -24.42 -7.29 5.29
N ARG A 187 -23.30 -6.62 5.61
CA ARG A 187 -23.32 -5.26 6.14
C ARG A 187 -23.66 -4.24 5.06
N PHE A 188 -23.17 -4.42 3.84
CA PHE A 188 -23.56 -3.60 2.69
C PHE A 188 -25.06 -3.69 2.45
N LYS A 189 -25.63 -4.90 2.48
CA LYS A 189 -27.08 -5.10 2.38
C LYS A 189 -27.83 -4.38 3.49
N ALA A 190 -27.38 -4.48 4.74
CA ALA A 190 -28.02 -3.76 5.84
C ALA A 190 -28.01 -2.23 5.65
N VAL A 191 -26.91 -1.67 5.11
CA VAL A 191 -26.88 -0.25 4.74
C VAL A 191 -27.89 0.07 3.64
N MET A 192 -27.94 -0.74 2.58
CA MET A 192 -28.89 -0.54 1.47
C MET A 192 -30.35 -0.66 1.93
N ASP A 193 -30.66 -1.62 2.81
CA ASP A 193 -32.00 -1.82 3.37
C ASP A 193 -32.42 -0.63 4.28
N ASP A 194 -31.47 0.04 4.93
CA ASP A 194 -31.70 1.23 5.77
C ASP A 194 -31.95 2.50 4.94
N ILE A 195 -31.16 2.73 3.88
CA ILE A 195 -31.24 3.95 3.09
C ILE A 195 -32.34 3.91 1.99
N GLY A 196 -32.79 2.73 1.60
CA GLY A 196 -33.70 2.53 0.46
C GLY A 196 -32.99 2.75 -0.88
N ASP A 197 -33.59 3.56 -1.77
CA ASP A 197 -33.05 3.81 -3.12
C ASP A 197 -31.69 4.53 -3.06
N PRO A 198 -30.57 3.87 -3.42
CA PRO A 198 -29.24 4.44 -3.30
C PRO A 198 -29.05 5.70 -4.16
N LEU A 199 -29.82 5.85 -5.25
CA LEU A 199 -29.72 7.01 -6.14
C LEU A 199 -30.11 8.32 -5.45
N GLN A 200 -30.99 8.26 -4.46
CA GLN A 200 -31.38 9.43 -3.66
C GLN A 200 -30.28 9.90 -2.72
N HIS A 201 -29.27 9.06 -2.49
CA HIS A 201 -28.15 9.32 -1.59
C HIS A 201 -26.85 9.57 -2.36
N THR A 202 -26.95 10.06 -3.60
CA THR A 202 -25.81 10.41 -4.44
C THR A 202 -25.72 11.91 -4.70
N VAL A 203 -24.50 12.38 -4.99
CA VAL A 203 -24.17 13.76 -5.35
C VAL A 203 -23.48 13.79 -6.71
N ASN A 204 -23.80 14.80 -7.52
CA ASN A 204 -23.10 15.03 -8.78
C ASN A 204 -21.78 15.76 -8.51
N HIS A 205 -20.66 15.08 -8.72
CA HIS A 205 -19.33 15.65 -8.65
C HIS A 205 -18.90 16.13 -10.05
N PRO A 206 -18.39 17.37 -10.19
CA PRO A 206 -18.10 17.98 -11.49
C PRO A 206 -17.07 17.23 -12.33
N VAL A 207 -16.23 16.40 -11.70
CA VAL A 207 -15.17 15.63 -12.37
C VAL A 207 -15.41 14.12 -12.31
N ALA A 208 -16.08 13.62 -11.26
CA ALA A 208 -16.15 12.19 -10.96
C ALA A 208 -17.53 11.58 -11.28
N GLY A 209 -18.47 12.39 -11.77
CA GLY A 209 -19.83 11.96 -12.05
C GLY A 209 -20.62 11.75 -10.77
N ILE A 210 -21.39 10.67 -10.70
CA ILE A 210 -22.27 10.37 -9.57
C ILE A 210 -21.45 9.70 -8.45
N LEU A 211 -21.36 10.34 -7.29
CA LEU A 211 -20.70 9.81 -6.10
C LEU A 211 -21.72 9.57 -4.98
N PRO A 212 -21.44 8.65 -4.03
CA PRO A 212 -22.20 8.59 -2.79
C PRO A 212 -22.13 9.93 -2.05
N SER A 213 -23.22 10.33 -1.40
CA SER A 213 -23.23 11.43 -0.43
C SER A 213 -22.27 11.13 0.72
N ASP A 214 -21.76 12.16 1.41
CA ASP A 214 -20.85 11.98 2.54
C ASP A 214 -21.46 11.08 3.64
N HIS A 215 -22.77 11.16 3.85
CA HIS A 215 -23.49 10.30 4.78
C HIS A 215 -23.41 8.83 4.36
N LEU A 216 -23.76 8.53 3.11
CA LEU A 216 -23.71 7.17 2.57
C LEU A 216 -22.28 6.64 2.52
N ALA A 217 -21.32 7.46 2.07
CA ALA A 217 -19.91 7.09 2.04
C ALA A 217 -19.39 6.71 3.43
N LYS A 218 -19.79 7.45 4.46
CA LYS A 218 -19.44 7.16 5.86
C LYS A 218 -20.06 5.85 6.34
N GLN A 219 -21.35 5.62 6.11
CA GLN A 219 -22.00 4.35 6.49
C GLN A 219 -21.36 3.14 5.81
N LEU A 220 -21.01 3.26 4.52
CA LEU A 220 -20.32 2.22 3.77
C LEU A 220 -18.90 1.96 4.30
N GLN A 221 -18.16 3.01 4.65
CA GLN A 221 -16.84 2.87 5.27
C GLN A 221 -16.93 2.17 6.63
N GLU A 222 -17.85 2.58 7.49
CA GLU A 222 -18.07 1.96 8.80
C GLU A 222 -18.48 0.48 8.66
N ALA A 223 -19.34 0.15 7.70
CA ALA A 223 -19.71 -1.22 7.38
C ALA A 223 -18.50 -2.06 6.92
N ASN A 224 -17.62 -1.48 6.10
CA ASN A 224 -16.39 -2.12 5.65
C ASN A 224 -15.43 -2.38 6.84
N ASP A 225 -15.19 -1.36 7.67
CA ASP A 225 -14.27 -1.44 8.80
C ASP A 225 -14.73 -2.49 9.83
N GLN A 226 -16.04 -2.55 10.09
CA GLN A 226 -16.64 -3.57 10.96
C GLN A 226 -16.56 -4.98 10.36
N SER A 227 -16.65 -5.12 9.03
CA SER A 227 -16.44 -6.42 8.35
C SER A 227 -15.01 -6.91 8.56
N GLU A 228 -14.04 -6.01 8.38
CA GLU A 228 -12.63 -6.30 8.57
C GLU A 228 -12.31 -6.62 10.03
N GLU A 229 -12.92 -5.92 10.99
CA GLU A 229 -12.76 -6.23 12.41
C GLU A 229 -13.32 -7.60 12.80
N VAL A 230 -14.48 -7.99 12.28
CA VAL A 230 -15.08 -9.30 12.56
C VAL A 230 -14.21 -10.44 12.03
N VAL A 231 -13.65 -10.29 10.82
CA VAL A 231 -12.95 -11.40 10.15
C VAL A 231 -11.45 -11.40 10.44
N LEU A 232 -10.80 -10.24 10.49
CA LEU A 232 -9.36 -10.10 10.70
C LEU A 232 -9.00 -9.76 12.15
N GLY A 233 -9.98 -9.45 13.01
CA GLY A 233 -9.75 -9.01 14.38
C GLY A 233 -9.15 -7.60 14.46
N THR A 234 -8.74 -7.18 15.66
CA THR A 234 -8.12 -5.87 15.92
C THR A 234 -6.58 -5.93 15.93
N ASP A 235 -5.99 -7.09 15.66
CA ASP A 235 -4.53 -7.27 15.68
C ASP A 235 -3.90 -6.63 14.42
N VAL A 236 -3.15 -5.55 14.65
CA VAL A 236 -2.46 -4.80 13.60
C VAL A 236 -1.37 -5.63 12.91
N GLU A 237 -0.67 -6.49 13.65
CA GLU A 237 0.36 -7.37 13.08
C GLU A 237 -0.31 -8.38 12.13
N PHE A 238 -1.36 -9.06 12.61
CA PHE A 238 -2.07 -10.03 11.80
C PHE A 238 -2.62 -9.43 10.50
N ARG A 239 -3.28 -8.27 10.56
CA ARG A 239 -3.80 -7.55 9.38
C ARG A 239 -2.70 -7.21 8.38
N ARG A 240 -1.55 -6.73 8.88
CA ARG A 240 -0.39 -6.40 8.05
C ARG A 240 0.19 -7.64 7.38
N VAL A 241 0.42 -8.70 8.14
CA VAL A 241 0.96 -9.97 7.62
C VAL A 241 -0.03 -10.60 6.64
N PHE A 242 -1.34 -10.52 6.87
CA PHE A 242 -2.36 -10.95 5.93
C PHE A 242 -2.27 -10.20 4.60
N SER A 243 -2.20 -8.86 4.62
CA SER A 243 -2.03 -8.03 3.42
C SER A 243 -0.74 -8.36 2.67
N HIS A 244 0.35 -8.60 3.40
CA HIS A 244 1.61 -9.05 2.82
C HIS A 244 1.49 -10.45 2.18
N ALA A 245 0.85 -11.41 2.87
CA ALA A 245 0.62 -12.76 2.37
C ALA A 245 -0.18 -12.74 1.07
N LEU A 246 -1.23 -11.91 1.03
CA LEU A 246 -2.03 -11.67 -0.17
C LEU A 246 -1.18 -11.14 -1.32
N ALA A 247 -0.29 -10.17 -1.06
CA ALA A 247 0.62 -9.61 -2.05
C ALA A 247 1.64 -10.65 -2.56
N LEU A 248 2.17 -11.47 -1.66
CA LEU A 248 3.14 -12.53 -1.96
C LEU A 248 2.54 -13.64 -2.80
N TYR A 249 1.37 -14.17 -2.41
CA TYR A 249 0.72 -15.24 -3.16
C TYR A 249 0.10 -14.77 -4.47
N SER A 250 -0.25 -13.49 -4.60
CA SER A 250 -0.73 -12.94 -5.87
C SER A 250 0.35 -12.88 -6.96
N ARG A 251 1.60 -13.23 -6.65
CA ARG A 251 2.66 -13.48 -7.65
C ARG A 251 2.52 -14.84 -8.33
N ASP A 252 1.76 -15.76 -7.74
CA ASP A 252 1.42 -17.05 -8.32
C ASP A 252 0.15 -16.92 -9.19
N GLU A 253 0.23 -17.33 -10.46
CA GLU A 253 -0.86 -17.15 -11.41
C GLU A 253 -2.13 -17.91 -11.03
N ASN A 254 -2.01 -19.09 -10.42
CA ASN A 254 -3.17 -19.91 -10.06
C ASN A 254 -3.90 -19.27 -8.87
N PHE A 255 -3.15 -18.82 -7.86
CA PHE A 255 -3.72 -18.07 -6.75
C PHE A 255 -4.37 -16.78 -7.23
N LEU A 256 -3.70 -16.03 -8.12
CA LEU A 256 -4.23 -14.78 -8.66
C LEU A 256 -5.56 -14.98 -9.39
N LYS A 257 -5.68 -16.04 -10.22
CA LYS A 257 -6.93 -16.38 -10.92
C LYS A 257 -8.07 -16.69 -9.95
N GLU A 258 -7.80 -17.50 -8.93
CA GLU A 258 -8.84 -17.87 -7.96
C GLU A 258 -9.27 -16.68 -7.10
N ARG A 259 -8.32 -15.83 -6.71
CA ARG A 259 -8.61 -14.56 -6.05
C ARG A 259 -9.50 -13.66 -6.92
N GLN A 260 -9.15 -13.47 -8.20
CA GLN A 260 -9.95 -12.67 -9.14
C GLN A 260 -11.37 -13.23 -9.30
N ARG A 261 -11.53 -14.55 -9.30
CA ARG A 261 -12.84 -15.21 -9.31
C ARG A 261 -13.66 -14.85 -8.07
N ILE A 262 -13.06 -14.90 -6.88
CA ILE A 262 -13.71 -14.53 -5.61
C ILE A 262 -14.11 -13.04 -5.60
N GLU A 263 -13.24 -12.16 -6.11
CA GLU A 263 -13.53 -10.72 -6.24
C GLU A 263 -14.66 -10.44 -7.23
N GLN A 264 -14.71 -11.17 -8.35
CA GLN A 264 -15.79 -11.05 -9.34
C GLN A 264 -17.13 -11.54 -8.77
N ASP A 265 -17.13 -12.68 -8.09
CA ASP A 265 -18.32 -13.23 -7.44
C ASP A 265 -18.89 -12.23 -6.41
N HIS A 266 -18.02 -11.61 -5.60
CA HIS A 266 -18.41 -10.58 -4.66
C HIS A 266 -18.97 -9.33 -5.35
N SER A 267 -18.28 -8.83 -6.38
CA SER A 267 -18.71 -7.65 -7.14
C SER A 267 -20.10 -7.86 -7.76
N ASN A 268 -20.35 -9.03 -8.33
CA ASN A 268 -21.66 -9.39 -8.90
C ASN A 268 -22.78 -9.36 -7.84
N LYS A 269 -22.50 -9.85 -6.63
CA LYS A 269 -23.49 -9.83 -5.54
C LYS A 269 -23.75 -8.43 -5.02
N ILE A 270 -22.73 -7.59 -4.88
CA ILE A 270 -22.90 -6.17 -4.50
C ILE A 270 -23.79 -5.46 -5.52
N VAL A 271 -23.57 -5.68 -6.82
CA VAL A 271 -24.43 -5.13 -7.88
C VAL A 271 -25.88 -5.60 -7.72
N ASN A 272 -26.10 -6.89 -7.44
CA ASN A 272 -27.45 -7.41 -7.22
C ASN A 272 -28.13 -6.75 -6.01
N ILE A 273 -27.41 -6.58 -4.90
CA ILE A 273 -27.95 -5.89 -3.71
C ILE A 273 -28.37 -4.46 -4.07
N ILE A 274 -27.54 -3.71 -4.81
CA ILE A 274 -27.88 -2.35 -5.26
C ILE A 274 -29.13 -2.36 -6.16
N MET A 275 -29.22 -3.33 -7.08
CA MET A 275 -30.35 -3.42 -8.02
C MET A 275 -31.66 -3.80 -7.33
N ASP A 276 -31.59 -4.59 -6.26
CA ASP A 276 -32.77 -4.95 -5.47
C ASP A 276 -33.22 -3.83 -4.53
N ALA A 277 -32.30 -3.01 -4.01
CA ALA A 277 -32.61 -1.83 -3.19
C ALA A 277 -33.32 -0.69 -3.95
N LYS A 278 -33.29 -0.71 -5.29
CA LYS A 278 -34.01 0.24 -6.15
C LYS A 278 -35.52 -0.04 -6.27
N LYS A 279 -35.99 -1.21 -5.82
CA LYS A 279 -37.39 -1.62 -5.92
C LYS A 279 -38.19 -1.17 -4.71
#